data_AF-W2LSW9-F1
#
_entry.id   AF-W2LSW9-F1
#
_cell.length_a   1.000
_cell.length_b   1.000
_cell.length_c   1.000
_cell.angle_alpha   90.00
_cell.angle_beta   90.00
_cell.angle_gamma   90.00
#
_symmetry.space_group_name_H-M   'P 1'
#
loop_
_entity.id
_entity.type
_entity.pdbx_description
1 polymer ?
#
loop_
_entity_poly.entity_id
_entity_poly.type
_entity_poly.pdbx_seq_one_letter_code
_entity_poly.pdbx_strand_id
1 'polypeptide(L)'
;MDVAAMKAFKDRVRTLYLQHHINNDFLSTAQEKRALISRNIADAWSAIPEEVIVKGFVRAKIVPVGPRDATGCFRVHAVDSTEDPVVCDEE
;
A
#
# COMPACT_ATOMS: atom_id res chain seq x y z
N MET A 1 -1.68 -0.70 6.33
CA MET A 1 -0.77 -1.36 5.37
C MET A 1 -0.42 -2.73 5.92
N ASP A 2 -0.36 -3.75 5.07
CA ASP A 2 -0.15 -5.13 5.51
C ASP A 2 1.19 -5.35 6.22
N VAL A 3 1.18 -6.23 7.22
CA VAL A 3 2.35 -6.51 8.08
C VAL A 3 3.52 -7.06 7.27
N ALA A 4 3.28 -7.87 6.23
CA ALA A 4 4.36 -8.41 5.41
C ALA A 4 4.96 -7.34 4.50
N ALA A 5 4.14 -6.50 3.87
CA ALA A 5 4.62 -5.35 3.08
C ALA A 5 5.43 -4.38 3.95
N MET A 6 4.93 -4.08 5.16
CA MET A 6 5.63 -3.20 6.11
C MET A 6 6.92 -3.84 6.65
N LYS A 7 6.96 -5.15 6.85
CA LYS A 7 8.19 -5.86 7.23
C LYS A 7 9.24 -5.76 6.11
N ALA A 8 8.87 -6.10 4.88
CA ALA A 8 9.75 -6.02 3.72
C ALA A 8 10.31 -4.60 3.52
N PHE A 9 9.45 -3.59 3.68
CA PHE A 9 9.85 -2.19 3.65
C PHE A 9 10.91 -1.85 4.70
N LYS A 10 10.65 -2.15 5.98
CA LYS A 10 11.57 -1.83 7.08
C LYS A 10 12.91 -2.54 6.93
N ASP A 11 12.88 -3.82 6.53
CA ASP A 11 14.09 -4.60 6.28
C ASP A 11 14.93 -3.96 5.16
N ARG A 12 14.29 -3.44 4.11
CA ARG A 12 14.96 -2.73 3.01
C ARG A 12 15.55 -1.39 3.43
N VAL A 13 14.80 -0.56 4.17
CA VAL A 13 15.30 0.72 4.71
C VAL A 13 16.53 0.48 5.58
N ARG A 14 16.49 -0.53 6.45
CA ARG A 14 17.62 -0.91 7.30
C ARG A 14 18.84 -1.29 6.49
N THR A 15 18.64 -2.11 5.45
CA THR A 15 19.72 -2.55 4.56
C THR A 15 20.38 -1.37 3.85
N LEU A 16 19.59 -0.46 3.27
CA LEU A 16 20.09 0.73 2.58
C LEU A 16 20.86 1.65 3.53
N TYR A 17 20.33 1.85 4.74
CA TYR A 17 21.00 2.66 5.76
C TYR A 17 22.34 2.06 6.18
N LEU A 18 22.39 0.74 6.44
CA LEU A 18 23.63 0.05 6.78
C LEU A 18 24.64 0.10 5.65
N GLN A 19 24.22 -0.22 4.42
CA GLN A 19 25.10 -0.19 3.24
C GLN A 19 25.73 1.18 3.00
N HIS A 20 24.97 2.26 3.21
CA HIS A 20 25.53 3.61 3.12
C HIS A 20 26.68 3.82 4.12
N HIS A 21 26.50 3.41 5.38
CA HIS A 21 27.49 3.64 6.44
C HIS A 21 28.65 2.63 6.45
N ILE A 22 28.67 1.65 5.54
CA ILE A 22 29.87 0.83 5.32
C ILE A 22 31.00 1.69 4.73
N ASN A 23 30.66 2.62 3.83
CA ASN A 23 31.63 3.40 3.06
C ASN A 23 31.60 4.91 3.37
N ASN A 24 30.69 5.36 4.25
CA ASN A 24 30.48 6.78 4.52
C ASN A 24 30.34 7.01 6.03
N ASP A 25 30.91 8.10 6.52
CA ASP A 25 30.70 8.56 7.89
C ASP A 25 29.28 9.11 8.08
N PHE A 26 28.89 9.29 9.35
CA PHE A 26 27.63 9.94 9.68
C PHE A 26 27.63 11.40 9.23
N LEU A 27 26.56 11.79 8.54
CA LEU A 27 26.35 13.17 8.09
C LEU A 27 26.24 14.13 9.28
N SER A 28 26.79 15.34 9.13
CA SER A 28 26.94 16.30 10.22
C SER A 28 25.68 17.13 10.46
N THR A 29 24.97 17.50 9.39
CA THR A 29 23.82 18.40 9.49
C THR A 29 22.49 17.65 9.55
N ALA A 30 21.48 18.26 10.19
CA ALA A 30 20.13 17.70 10.21
C ALA A 30 19.52 17.61 8.80
N GLN A 31 19.85 18.54 7.90
CA GLN A 31 19.35 18.57 6.54
C GLN A 31 19.88 17.37 5.73
N GLU A 32 21.19 17.11 5.79
CA GLU A 32 21.81 15.97 5.11
C GLU A 32 21.26 14.64 5.65
N LYS A 33 21.10 14.52 6.97
CA LYS A 33 20.48 13.33 7.59
C LYS A 33 19.07 13.09 7.05
N ARG A 34 18.24 14.14 6.98
CA ARG A 34 16.88 14.02 6.42
C ARG A 34 16.91 13.66 4.95
N ALA A 35 17.79 14.26 4.15
CA ALA A 35 17.92 13.95 2.73
C ALA A 35 18.29 12.48 2.50
N LEU A 36 19.26 11.95 3.25
CA LEU A 36 19.64 10.54 3.20
C LEU A 36 18.47 9.61 3.58
N ILE A 37 17.80 9.92 4.70
CA ILE A 37 16.65 9.11 5.17
C ILE A 37 15.53 9.12 4.13
N SER A 38 15.18 10.30 3.60
CA SER A 38 14.14 10.44 2.57
C SER A 38 14.48 9.64 1.32
N ARG A 39 15.73 9.70 0.84
CA ARG A 39 16.18 8.89 -0.30
C ARG A 39 16.05 7.40 -0.01
N ASN A 40 16.54 6.93 1.13
CA ASN A 40 16.46 5.51 1.50
C ASN A 40 15.00 5.02 1.62
N ILE A 41 14.09 5.87 2.11
CA ILE A 41 12.66 5.57 2.17
C ILE A 41 12.07 5.44 0.77
N ALA A 42 12.37 6.38 -0.13
CA ALA A 42 11.90 6.33 -1.52
C ALA A 42 12.42 5.06 -2.23
N ASP A 43 13.72 4.80 -2.15
CA ASP A 43 14.35 3.62 -2.75
C ASP A 43 13.78 2.31 -2.17
N ALA A 44 13.49 2.27 -0.87
CA ALA A 44 12.87 1.12 -0.24
C ALA A 44 11.44 0.90 -0.75
N TRP A 45 10.65 1.95 -0.95
CA TRP A 45 9.31 1.83 -1.52
C TRP A 45 9.34 1.34 -2.96
N SER A 46 10.20 1.92 -3.79
CA SER A 46 10.34 1.54 -5.21
C SER A 46 10.83 0.10 -5.38
N ALA A 47 11.50 -0.48 -4.39
CA ALA A 47 11.99 -1.85 -4.43
C ALA A 47 10.94 -2.90 -4.02
N ILE A 48 9.79 -2.51 -3.46
CA ILE A 48 8.74 -3.45 -3.07
C ILE A 48 7.88 -3.79 -4.29
N PRO A 49 7.74 -5.08 -4.64
CA PRO A 49 6.88 -5.48 -5.75
C PRO A 49 5.43 -5.08 -5.49
N GLU A 50 4.75 -4.55 -6.49
CA GLU A 50 3.34 -4.15 -6.42
C GLU A 50 2.46 -5.31 -5.94
N GLU A 51 2.74 -6.54 -6.35
CA GLU A 51 2.04 -7.72 -5.89
C GLU A 51 2.03 -7.89 -4.37
N VAL A 52 3.12 -7.56 -3.69
CA VAL A 52 3.22 -7.67 -2.22
C VAL A 52 2.31 -6.66 -1.55
N ILE A 53 2.21 -5.47 -2.14
CA ILE A 53 1.31 -4.39 -1.69
C ILE A 53 -0.14 -4.83 -1.87
N VAL A 54 -0.51 -5.27 -3.08
CA VAL A 54 -1.87 -5.73 -3.41
C VAL A 54 -2.28 -6.93 -2.56
N LYS A 55 -1.46 -7.99 -2.49
CA LYS A 55 -1.73 -9.17 -1.63
C LYS A 55 -1.95 -8.77 -0.19
N GLY A 56 -1.20 -7.78 0.28
CA GLY A 56 -1.36 -7.22 1.62
C GLY A 56 -2.73 -6.59 1.85
N PHE A 57 -3.17 -5.72 0.94
CA PHE A 57 -4.50 -5.09 1.04
C PHE A 57 -5.64 -6.09 0.91
N VAL A 58 -5.49 -7.12 0.06
CA VAL A 58 -6.44 -8.23 -0.06
C VAL A 58 -6.53 -9.00 1.26
N ARG A 59 -5.40 -9.37 1.86
CA ARG A 59 -5.37 -10.11 3.14
C ARG A 59 -5.99 -9.31 4.28
N ALA A 60 -5.79 -7.99 4.29
CA ALA A 60 -6.39 -7.08 5.26
C ALA A 60 -7.90 -6.84 5.03
N LYS A 61 -8.50 -7.44 3.98
CA LYS A 61 -9.90 -7.21 3.55
C LYS A 61 -10.23 -5.74 3.28
N ILE A 62 -9.21 -4.94 2.96
CA ILE A 62 -9.36 -3.51 2.63
C ILE A 62 -9.72 -3.34 1.16
N VAL A 63 -9.22 -4.24 0.30
CA VAL A 63 -9.59 -4.27 -1.13
C VAL A 63 -10.81 -5.18 -1.31
N PRO A 64 -11.86 -4.73 -2.02
CA PRO A 64 -13.00 -5.58 -2.36
C PRO A 64 -12.55 -6.84 -3.12
N VAL A 65 -12.99 -8.00 -2.64
CA VAL A 65 -12.70 -9.32 -3.25
C VAL A 65 -13.96 -9.80 -3.96
N GLY A 66 -13.89 -9.96 -5.29
CA GLY A 66 -15.06 -10.17 -6.14
C GLY A 66 -14.73 -9.98 -7.63
N PRO A 67 -15.71 -10.19 -8.54
CA PRO A 67 -15.47 -10.20 -9.98
C PRO A 67 -14.85 -8.88 -10.45
N ARG A 68 -13.79 -8.96 -11.26
CA ARG A 68 -13.15 -7.79 -11.86
C ARG A 68 -13.48 -7.71 -13.35
N ASP A 69 -13.54 -6.51 -13.90
CA ASP A 69 -13.65 -6.32 -15.34
C ASP A 69 -12.29 -6.53 -16.05
N ALA A 70 -12.28 -6.40 -17.38
CA ALA A 70 -11.08 -6.58 -18.20
C ALA A 70 -9.97 -5.55 -17.88
N THR A 71 -10.31 -4.44 -17.22
CA THR A 71 -9.37 -3.41 -16.77
C THR A 71 -8.92 -3.59 -15.32
N GLY A 72 -9.39 -4.64 -14.63
CA GLY A 72 -9.03 -4.96 -13.26
C GLY A 72 -9.83 -4.20 -12.19
N CYS A 73 -10.83 -3.41 -12.58
CA CYS A 73 -11.72 -2.71 -11.67
C CYS A 73 -12.75 -3.67 -11.08
N PHE A 74 -13.16 -3.41 -9.83
CA PHE A 74 -14.16 -4.25 -9.15
C PHE A 74 -15.54 -4.05 -9.80
N ARG A 75 -16.17 -5.13 -10.27
CA ARG A 75 -17.54 -5.08 -10.78
C ARG A 75 -18.51 -5.06 -9.60
N VAL A 76 -19.12 -3.91 -9.38
CA VAL A 76 -20.37 -3.82 -8.64
C VAL A 76 -21.47 -4.09 -9.67
N HIS A 77 -22.29 -5.12 -9.46
CA HIS A 77 -23.52 -5.22 -10.25
C HIS A 77 -24.31 -3.94 -9.99
N ALA A 78 -24.66 -3.20 -11.05
CA ALA A 78 -25.65 -2.15 -10.91
C ALA A 78 -26.90 -2.85 -10.35
N VAL A 79 -27.29 -2.46 -9.14
CA VAL A 79 -28.61 -2.81 -8.65
C VAL A 79 -29.54 -1.98 -9.51
N ASP A 80 -30.16 -2.62 -10.51
CA ASP A 80 -31.26 -2.02 -11.23
C ASP A 80 -32.27 -1.59 -10.16
N SER A 81 -32.56 -0.29 -10.06
CA SER A 81 -33.39 0.31 -9.00
C SER A 81 -34.87 -0.07 -9.09
N THR A 82 -35.18 -1.26 -9.57
CA THR A 82 -36.52 -1.77 -9.80
C THR A 82 -36.76 -3.00 -8.93
N GLU A 83 -36.73 -2.82 -7.61
CA GLU A 83 -37.44 -3.65 -6.62
C GLU A 83 -37.17 -3.15 -5.19
N ASP A 84 -37.29 -1.83 -4.96
CA ASP A 84 -37.61 -1.37 -3.60
C ASP A 84 -39.13 -1.59 -3.43
N PRO A 85 -39.58 -2.43 -2.48
CA PRO A 85 -41.00 -2.54 -2.20
C PRO A 85 -41.47 -1.18 -1.69
N VAL A 86 -42.38 -0.55 -2.43
CA VAL A 86 -43.11 0.61 -1.94
C VAL A 86 -43.83 0.17 -0.66
N VAL A 87 -43.34 0.66 0.48
CA VAL A 87 -44.07 0.55 1.74
C VAL A 87 -45.30 1.42 1.57
N CYS A 88 -46.45 0.78 1.37
CA CYS A 88 -47.73 1.46 1.49
C CYS A 88 -47.88 1.83 2.96
N ASP A 89 -47.84 3.13 3.27
CA ASP A 89 -48.27 3.62 4.58
C ASP A 89 -49.78 3.34 4.69
N GLU A 90 -50.15 2.39 5.55
CA GLU A 90 -51.53 2.21 5.98
C GLU A 90 -51.84 3.28 7.04
N GLU A 91 -52.61 4.29 6.61
CA GLU A 91 -53.42 5.31 7.32
C GLU A 91 -52.99 5.82 8.72
#